data_AF-A0A3D3BYD6-F1
#
_entry.id   AF-A0A3D3BYD6-F1
#
_cell.length_a   1.000
_cell.length_b   1.000
_cell.length_c   1.000
_cell.angle_alpha   90.00
_cell.angle_beta   90.00
_cell.angle_gamma   90.00
#
_symmetry.space_group_name_H-M   'P 1'
#
loop_
_entity.id
_entity.type
_entity.pdbx_description
1 polymer ?
#
loop_
_entity_poly.entity_id
_entity_poly.type
_entity_poly.pdbx_seq_one_letter_code
_entity_poly.pdbx_strand_id
1 'polypeptide(L)'
;MRIIADQNIPLLSELLAAHVELVLVNGREISPSVVKDADALLVRSITRVDARLLENSRVAFVGTATAGVDHIDREWLATRGIGLATAAGANASAVAD
;
A
#
# COMPACT_ATOMS: atom_id res chain seq x y z
N MET A 1 5.50 14.65 -2.69
CA MET A 1 4.96 13.30 -2.92
C MET A 1 4.03 12.97 -1.76
N ARG A 2 2.79 12.57 -2.04
CA ARG A 2 1.76 12.22 -1.06
C ARG A 2 1.63 10.70 -0.97
N ILE A 3 1.81 10.16 0.23
CA ILE A 3 1.67 8.74 0.53
C ILE A 3 0.50 8.54 1.47
N ILE A 4 -0.46 7.71 1.06
CA ILE A 4 -1.47 7.17 1.98
C ILE A 4 -0.94 5.85 2.52
N ALA A 5 -1.00 5.66 3.83
CA ALA A 5 -0.57 4.41 4.45
C ALA A 5 -1.54 3.92 5.54
N ASP A 6 -1.65 2.60 5.69
CA ASP A 6 -2.31 2.00 6.86
C ASP A 6 -1.54 2.43 8.13
N GLN A 7 -2.25 3.09 9.05
CA GLN A 7 -1.71 3.61 10.31
C GLN A 7 -1.04 2.55 11.20
N ASN A 8 -1.33 1.27 10.97
CA ASN A 8 -0.80 0.15 11.76
C ASN A 8 0.47 -0.47 11.14
N ILE A 9 1.01 0.09 10.05
CA ILE A 9 2.33 -0.27 9.56
C ILE A 9 3.37 0.45 10.45
N PRO A 10 4.24 -0.28 11.16
CA PRO A 10 5.18 0.32 12.09
C PRO A 10 6.30 1.09 11.36
N LEU A 11 6.91 2.05 12.05
CA LEU A 11 8.12 2.79 11.65
C LEU A 11 8.01 3.64 10.37
N LEU A 12 6.82 3.81 9.78
CA LEU A 12 6.67 4.58 8.53
C LEU A 12 7.18 6.02 8.63
N SER A 13 6.86 6.71 9.72
CA SER A 13 7.29 8.10 9.94
C SER A 13 8.80 8.24 10.14
N GLU A 14 9.48 7.17 10.54
CA GLU A 14 10.94 7.14 10.75
C GLU A 14 11.70 6.77 9.47
N LEU A 15 11.10 5.94 8.62
CA LEU A 15 11.69 5.45 7.38
C LEU A 15 11.50 6.40 6.19
N LEU A 16 10.44 7.22 6.22
CA LEU A 16 10.13 8.13 5.12
C LEU A 16 10.83 9.48 5.29
N ALA A 17 11.35 10.00 4.18
CA ALA A 17 12.05 11.29 4.16
C ALA A 17 11.12 12.44 4.54
N ALA A 18 11.66 13.46 5.20
CA ALA A 18 10.92 14.64 5.67
C ALA A 18 10.15 15.43 4.58
N HIS A 19 10.47 15.19 3.30
CA HIS A 19 9.90 15.86 2.12
C HIS A 19 8.65 15.13 1.57
N VAL A 20 8.23 14.05 2.23
CA VAL A 20 7.06 13.25 1.85
C VAL A 20 5.88 13.64 2.73
N GLU A 21 4.73 13.90 2.12
CA GLU A 21 3.48 14.05 2.85
C GLU A 21 2.94 12.65 3.16
N LEU A 22 3.15 12.18 4.39
CA LEU A 22 2.61 10.91 4.88
C LEU A 22 1.26 11.13 5.56
N VAL A 23 0.23 10.47 5.07
CA VAL A 23 -1.11 10.45 5.66
C VAL A 23 -1.42 9.04 6.14
N LEU A 24 -1.54 8.89 7.45
CA LEU A 24 -1.92 7.62 8.08
C LEU A 24 -3.44 7.52 8.14
N VAL A 25 -3.98 6.40 7.65
CA VAL A 25 -5.41 6.12 7.58
C VAL A 25 -5.66 4.74 8.15
N ASN A 26 -6.81 4.51 8.78
CA ASN A 26 -7.20 3.15 9.12
C ASN A 26 -7.35 2.32 7.83
N GLY A 27 -6.73 1.14 7.74
CA GLY A 27 -6.78 0.31 6.53
C GLY A 27 -8.19 0.00 6.02
N ARG A 28 -9.22 0.02 6.89
CA ARG A 28 -10.63 -0.17 6.52
C ARG A 28 -11.30 1.09 5.96
N GLU A 29 -10.71 2.25 6.18
CA GLU A 29 -11.21 3.57 5.75
C GLU A 29 -10.51 4.07 4.48
N ILE A 30 -9.48 3.35 4.01
CA ILE A 30 -8.85 3.59 2.71
C ILE A 30 -9.89 3.36 1.61
N SER A 31 -10.23 4.43 0.92
CA SER A 31 -11.32 4.50 -0.06
C SER A 31 -10.89 5.30 -1.29
N PRO A 32 -11.64 5.22 -2.42
CA PRO A 32 -11.27 5.91 -3.66
C PRO A 32 -11.07 7.42 -3.50
N SER A 33 -11.85 8.06 -2.63
CA SER A 33 -11.71 9.49 -2.32
C SER A 33 -10.42 9.80 -1.57
N VAL A 34 -10.00 8.94 -0.64
CA VAL A 34 -8.77 9.09 0.15
C VAL A 34 -7.53 8.95 -0.74
N VAL A 35 -7.53 7.98 -1.66
CA VAL A 35 -6.37 7.68 -2.52
C VAL A 35 -6.31 8.53 -3.79
N LYS A 36 -7.36 9.29 -4.10
CA LYS A 36 -7.53 10.04 -5.35
C LYS A 36 -6.28 10.84 -5.73
N ASP A 37 -5.73 11.60 -4.80
CA ASP A 37 -4.59 12.50 -5.03
C ASP A 37 -3.26 11.93 -4.53
N ALA A 38 -3.24 10.69 -4.08
CA ALA A 38 -2.04 10.01 -3.59
C ALA A 38 -1.12 9.60 -4.73
N ASP A 39 0.19 9.73 -4.53
CA ASP A 39 1.21 9.25 -5.47
C ASP A 39 1.55 7.77 -5.19
N ALA A 40 1.49 7.36 -3.92
CA ALA A 40 1.73 5.98 -3.49
C ALA A 40 0.78 5.54 -2.36
N LEU A 41 0.56 4.23 -2.28
CA LEU A 41 -0.30 3.57 -1.29
C LEU A 41 0.45 2.45 -0.57
N LEU A 42 0.51 2.50 0.76
CA LEU A 42 1.12 1.46 1.61
C LEU A 42 0.06 0.78 2.47
N VAL A 43 -0.14 -0.53 2.30
CA VAL A 43 -1.27 -1.25 2.93
C VAL A 43 -0.84 -2.52 3.66
N ARG A 44 -1.78 -3.10 4.39
CA ARG A 44 -1.75 -4.48 4.89
C ARG A 44 -2.88 -5.28 4.26
N SER A 45 -2.99 -6.57 4.59
CA SER A 45 -3.98 -7.49 4.02
C SER A 45 -5.45 -7.10 4.22
N ILE A 46 -5.75 -6.18 5.14
CA ILE A 46 -7.12 -5.72 5.39
C ILE A 46 -7.69 -4.85 4.26
N THR A 47 -6.82 -4.19 3.47
CA THR A 47 -7.23 -3.29 2.39
C THR A 47 -7.21 -4.04 1.07
N ARG A 48 -8.36 -4.18 0.41
CA ARG A 48 -8.42 -4.70 -0.96
C ARG A 48 -7.91 -3.63 -1.93
N VAL A 49 -6.88 -3.96 -2.71
CA VAL A 49 -6.32 -3.08 -3.73
C VAL A 49 -6.65 -3.63 -5.11
N ASP A 50 -7.59 -2.99 -5.78
CA ASP A 50 -8.07 -3.36 -7.12
C ASP A 50 -8.54 -2.11 -7.89
N ALA A 51 -9.15 -2.35 -9.06
CA ALA A 51 -9.71 -1.31 -9.91
C ALA A 51 -10.68 -0.39 -9.17
N ARG A 52 -11.52 -0.94 -8.28
CA ARG A 52 -12.55 -0.16 -7.56
C ARG A 52 -11.90 0.87 -6.64
N LEU A 53 -10.74 0.54 -6.08
CA LEU A 53 -9.99 1.47 -5.23
C LEU A 53 -9.22 2.51 -6.04
N LEU A 54 -8.60 2.13 -7.16
CA LEU A 54 -7.52 2.92 -7.76
C LEU A 54 -7.82 3.52 -9.16
N GLU A 55 -8.89 3.12 -9.85
CA GLU A 55 -9.10 3.45 -11.28
C GLU A 55 -9.01 4.96 -11.61
N ASN A 56 -9.45 5.83 -10.69
CA ASN A 56 -9.45 7.28 -10.84
C ASN A 56 -8.47 8.00 -9.89
N SER A 57 -7.47 7.27 -9.41
CA SER A 57 -6.43 7.81 -8.52
C SER A 57 -5.15 8.18 -9.27
N ARG A 58 -4.30 9.00 -8.64
CA ARG A 58 -2.94 9.32 -9.11
C ARG A 58 -1.90 8.28 -8.67
N VAL A 59 -2.32 7.20 -8.00
CA VAL A 59 -1.41 6.20 -7.42
C VAL A 59 -0.62 5.51 -8.52
N ALA A 60 0.71 5.64 -8.45
CA ALA A 60 1.64 4.99 -9.37
C ALA A 60 2.43 3.85 -8.70
N PHE A 61 2.34 3.71 -7.38
CA PHE A 61 3.03 2.67 -6.62
C PHE A 61 2.18 2.15 -5.45
N VAL A 62 2.16 0.82 -5.29
CA VAL A 62 1.54 0.12 -4.18
C VAL A 62 2.61 -0.71 -3.45
N GLY A 63 2.70 -0.53 -2.14
CA GLY A 63 3.48 -1.38 -1.26
C GLY A 63 2.58 -2.14 -0.30
N THR A 64 2.82 -3.42 -0.09
CA THR A 64 2.13 -4.18 0.97
C THR A 64 3.10 -4.71 2.01
N ALA A 65 2.80 -4.44 3.28
CA ALA A 65 3.54 -4.93 4.44
C ALA A 65 3.10 -6.35 4.83
N THR A 66 2.82 -7.20 3.84
CA THR A 66 2.47 -8.61 4.04
C THR A 66 3.23 -9.53 3.09
N ALA A 67 3.43 -10.78 3.50
CA ALA A 67 4.04 -11.79 2.65
C ALA A 67 3.09 -12.26 1.54
N GLY A 68 1.80 -12.41 1.85
CA GLY A 68 0.75 -12.75 0.89
C GLY A 68 0.26 -11.51 0.12
N VAL A 69 -0.32 -11.76 -1.06
CA VAL A 69 -0.79 -10.72 -2.01
C VAL A 69 -2.23 -10.92 -2.47
N ASP A 70 -3.01 -11.80 -1.82
CA ASP A 70 -4.38 -12.15 -2.23
C ASP A 70 -5.35 -10.96 -2.22
N HIS A 71 -5.03 -9.94 -1.41
CA HIS A 71 -5.77 -8.68 -1.34
C HIS A 71 -5.40 -7.69 -2.46
N ILE A 72 -4.49 -8.05 -3.37
CA ILE A 72 -3.97 -7.17 -4.42
C ILE A 72 -4.27 -7.78 -5.78
N ASP A 73 -4.96 -7.04 -6.63
CA ASP A 73 -5.18 -7.38 -8.02
C ASP A 73 -3.93 -7.08 -8.86
N ARG A 74 -2.96 -7.99 -8.83
CA ARG A 74 -1.64 -7.83 -9.46
C ARG A 74 -1.73 -7.68 -10.98
N GLU A 75 -2.66 -8.40 -11.59
CA GLU A 75 -2.86 -8.35 -13.03
C GLU A 75 -3.39 -6.98 -13.44
N TRP A 76 -4.40 -6.48 -12.73
CA TRP A 76 -4.93 -5.15 -12.99
C TRP A 76 -3.87 -4.06 -12.76
N LEU A 77 -3.11 -4.11 -11.65
CA LEU A 77 -2.01 -3.16 -11.41
C LEU A 77 -0.99 -3.16 -12.56
N ALA A 78 -0.61 -4.34 -13.05
CA ALA A 78 0.31 -4.48 -14.18
C ALA A 78 -0.25 -3.86 -15.47
N THR A 79 -1.55 -4.07 -15.77
CA THR A 79 -2.20 -3.48 -16.95
C THR A 79 -2.25 -1.95 -16.93
N ARG A 80 -2.22 -1.36 -15.72
CA ARG A 80 -2.22 0.09 -15.51
C ARG A 80 -0.82 0.68 -15.34
N GLY A 81 0.22 -0.15 -15.35
CA GLY A 81 1.61 0.28 -15.12
C GLY A 81 1.88 0.75 -13.69
N ILE A 82 1.09 0.30 -12.71
CA ILE A 82 1.27 0.64 -11.30
C ILE A 82 2.32 -0.30 -10.69
N GLY A 83 3.38 0.28 -10.12
CA GLY A 83 4.44 -0.50 -9.46
C GLY A 83 3.93 -1.22 -8.21
N LEU A 84 4.45 -2.42 -7.95
CA LEU A 84 4.09 -3.22 -6.78
C LEU A 84 5.34 -3.72 -6.05
N ALA A 85 5.40 -3.46 -4.73
CA ALA A 85 6.36 -4.08 -3.83
C ALA A 85 5.66 -4.88 -2.73
N THR A 86 6.26 -6.00 -2.33
CA THR A 86 5.72 -6.90 -1.30
C THR A 86 6.77 -7.14 -0.22
N ALA A 87 6.32 -7.42 1.00
CA ALA A 87 7.18 -7.83 2.11
C ALA A 87 7.35 -9.37 2.15
N ALA A 88 7.45 -10.01 0.97
CA ALA A 88 7.70 -11.44 0.89
C ALA A 88 8.98 -11.80 1.67
N GLY A 89 8.89 -12.81 2.53
CA GLY A 89 10.01 -13.23 3.38
C GLY A 89 10.20 -12.44 4.68
N ALA A 90 9.44 -11.35 4.92
CA ALA A 90 9.56 -10.56 6.16
C ALA A 90 9.30 -11.38 7.45
N ASN A 91 8.49 -12.44 7.34
CA ASN A 91 8.17 -13.34 8.45
C ASN A 91 8.88 -14.69 8.35
N ALA A 92 9.79 -14.88 7.38
CA ALA A 92 10.42 -16.18 7.15
C ALA A 92 11.20 -16.68 8.37
N SER A 93 11.87 -15.77 9.09
CA SER A 93 12.59 -16.10 10.32
C SER A 93 11.66 -16.48 11.49
N ALA A 94 10.42 -15.98 11.51
CA ALA A 94 9.45 -16.27 12.58
C ALA A 94 8.70 -17.61 12.39
N VAL A 95 8.78 -18.20 11.20
CA VAL A 95 8.16 -19.49 10.84
C VAL A 95 9.16 -20.65 10.99
N ALA A 96 10.46 -20.33 11.14
CA ALA A 96 11.54 -21.31 11.26
C ALA A 96 11.81 -21.79 12.70
N ASP A 97 11.03 -21.30 13.68
CA ASP A 97 11.06 -21.71 15.09
C ASP A 97 9.91 -22.66 15.45
#